data_AF-A0AAE3QMF8-F1
#
_entry.id   AF-A0AAE3QMF8-F1
#
_cell.length_a   1.000
_cell.length_b   1.000
_cell.length_c   1.000
_cell.angle_alpha   90.00
_cell.angle_beta   90.00
_cell.angle_gamma   90.00
#
_symmetry.space_group_name_H-M   'P 1'
#
loop_
_entity.id
_entity.type
_entity.pdbx_description
1 polymer ?
#
loop_
_entity_poly.entity_id
_entity_poly.type
_entity_poly.pdbx_seq_one_letter_code
_entity_poly.pdbx_strand_id
1 'polypeptide(L)'
;MHPIEQELDNRILILDGAMGTMIQPYGLSEADFRNASLEHHAIELKGNNDLLNVTRPAVIKEIHLQYLQAGADILSTNTFGANAISQEDYKTADLVYDINYQGAKIARETIKVYQESNRSRPLFVAGAMGPTTKLASMSPDVNNAGFRSVTFDQLAAAYTEQAKALIDGGVDLFLLETITDTLNAKAALFALMQLFDETGQQYPIMVSGTIADASGRILSGQTIEAFIISISHAPLLSVGLNCALGAKELRPYIQTLDKEAPFYVSTHPNAGLPNQFGGYDQSAEEFASLVYEFAKNGWLNIVGGCCGTTPQHIEALASKIKNLPPRQKPARRMQREGVTSHPKQGEYSGTSKSTNALSLQEFLQKVSEAEDEQSFLQVKETFEQNKKQYHPEQAMLINAHIFGRYQYLRSANKFAR
;
A
#
# COMPACT_ATOMS: atom_id res chain seq x y z
N MET A 1 19.47 -11.28 10.86
CA MET A 1 19.34 -9.93 10.30
C MET A 1 19.45 -10.07 8.79
N HIS A 2 18.38 -9.74 8.08
CA HIS A 2 18.30 -9.88 6.62
C HIS A 2 19.29 -8.90 5.95
N PRO A 3 19.90 -9.20 4.78
CA PRO A 3 20.87 -8.30 4.15
C PRO A 3 20.34 -6.87 3.91
N ILE A 4 19.05 -6.74 3.61
CA ILE A 4 18.43 -5.41 3.43
C ILE A 4 18.46 -4.55 4.72
N GLU A 5 18.34 -5.16 5.90
CA GLU A 5 18.39 -4.42 7.18
C GLU A 5 19.79 -3.82 7.39
N GLN A 6 20.83 -4.54 6.98
CA GLN A 6 22.21 -4.07 7.05
C GLN A 6 22.42 -2.86 6.13
N GLU A 7 21.86 -2.89 4.93
CA GLU A 7 21.94 -1.74 4.02
C GLU A 7 21.18 -0.52 4.56
N LEU A 8 19.99 -0.72 5.13
CA LEU A 8 19.14 0.35 5.68
C LEU A 8 19.74 1.03 6.92
N ASP A 9 20.56 0.32 7.69
CA ASP A 9 21.31 0.91 8.80
C ASP A 9 22.46 1.81 8.33
N ASN A 10 22.96 1.59 7.11
CA ASN A 10 24.14 2.29 6.57
C ASN A 10 23.81 3.39 5.56
N ARG A 11 22.74 3.25 4.78
CA ARG A 11 22.37 4.20 3.71
C ARG A 11 20.87 4.21 3.42
N ILE A 12 20.43 5.24 2.70
CA ILE A 12 19.09 5.29 2.14
C ILE A 12 19.05 4.40 0.89
N LEU A 13 18.08 3.49 0.83
CA LEU A 13 17.84 2.62 -0.33
C LEU A 13 16.86 3.27 -1.31
N ILE A 14 17.02 2.93 -2.59
CA ILE A 14 16.21 3.45 -3.68
C ILE A 14 15.26 2.36 -4.19
N LEU A 15 13.96 2.53 -3.98
CA LEU A 15 12.92 1.79 -4.68
C LEU A 15 12.76 2.36 -6.11
N ASP A 16 12.35 1.52 -7.05
CA ASP A 16 12.08 1.91 -8.43
C ASP A 16 10.88 2.88 -8.57
N GLY A 17 10.51 3.16 -9.82
CA GLY A 17 9.40 4.06 -10.17
C GLY A 17 8.16 3.31 -10.68
N ALA A 18 7.24 4.04 -11.31
CA ALA A 18 5.98 3.45 -11.79
C ALA A 18 6.12 2.53 -13.02
N MET A 19 5.93 1.23 -12.79
CA MET A 19 5.76 0.22 -13.84
C MET A 19 4.64 0.61 -14.84
N GLY A 20 3.45 0.97 -14.34
CA GLY A 20 2.32 1.33 -15.18
C GLY A 20 2.58 2.55 -16.07
N THR A 21 3.29 3.56 -15.57
CA THR A 21 3.71 4.74 -16.36
C THR A 21 4.68 4.33 -17.46
N MET A 22 5.60 3.40 -17.19
CA MET A 22 6.59 2.94 -18.15
C MET A 22 6.02 2.01 -19.22
N ILE A 23 4.88 1.35 -18.98
CA ILE A 23 4.21 0.52 -19.99
C ILE A 23 3.52 1.37 -21.06
N GLN A 24 2.98 2.55 -20.70
CA GLN A 24 2.16 3.37 -21.62
C GLN A 24 2.86 3.74 -22.95
N PRO A 25 4.15 4.18 -22.97
CA PRO A 25 4.84 4.56 -24.20
C PRO A 25 5.05 3.43 -25.21
N TYR A 26 4.93 2.16 -24.81
CA TYR A 26 5.03 1.02 -25.73
C TYR A 26 3.81 0.89 -26.66
N GLY A 27 2.72 1.63 -26.40
CA GLY A 27 1.57 1.69 -27.30
C GLY A 27 0.84 0.34 -27.45
N LEU A 28 0.88 -0.50 -26.41
CA LEU A 28 0.36 -1.86 -26.45
C LEU A 28 -1.15 -1.88 -26.78
N SER A 29 -1.49 -2.76 -27.70
CA SER A 29 -2.84 -3.08 -28.17
C SER A 29 -3.43 -4.26 -27.41
N GLU A 30 -4.73 -4.51 -27.56
CA GLU A 30 -5.40 -5.68 -26.96
C GLU A 30 -4.71 -7.01 -27.31
N ALA A 31 -4.18 -7.13 -28.53
CA ALA A 31 -3.47 -8.33 -28.96
C ALA A 31 -2.20 -8.60 -28.14
N ASP A 32 -1.59 -7.57 -27.54
CA ASP A 32 -0.40 -7.71 -26.71
C ASP A 32 -0.70 -8.27 -25.32
N PHE A 33 -1.96 -8.21 -24.88
CA PHE A 33 -2.43 -8.79 -23.63
C PHE A 33 -2.93 -10.24 -23.82
N ARG A 34 -2.73 -10.83 -25.00
CA ARG A 34 -3.15 -12.21 -25.31
C ARG A 34 -1.96 -13.04 -25.76
N ASN A 35 -1.77 -14.19 -25.13
CA ASN A 35 -0.93 -15.28 -25.63
C ASN A 35 -1.80 -16.36 -26.30
N ALA A 36 -1.20 -17.47 -26.72
CA ALA A 36 -1.93 -18.57 -27.36
C ALA A 36 -3.08 -19.13 -26.50
N SER A 37 -2.97 -19.13 -25.16
CA SER A 37 -4.04 -19.61 -24.28
C SER A 37 -5.17 -18.61 -24.07
N LEU A 38 -4.96 -17.33 -24.43
CA LEU A 38 -5.91 -16.23 -24.23
C LEU A 38 -6.46 -15.66 -25.54
N GLU A 39 -6.16 -16.31 -26.68
CA GLU A 39 -6.61 -15.86 -28.01
C GLU A 39 -8.13 -15.66 -28.06
N HIS A 40 -8.89 -16.59 -27.49
CA HIS A 40 -10.36 -16.58 -27.47
C HIS A 40 -10.95 -16.14 -26.12
N HIS A 41 -10.18 -15.45 -25.28
CA HIS A 41 -10.68 -14.94 -24.00
C HIS A 41 -11.90 -14.03 -24.18
N ALA A 42 -12.90 -14.20 -23.33
CA ALA A 42 -14.27 -13.70 -23.57
C ALA A 42 -14.44 -12.17 -23.42
N ILE A 43 -13.50 -11.50 -22.76
CA ILE A 43 -13.53 -10.05 -22.53
C ILE A 43 -12.19 -9.40 -22.89
N GLU A 44 -12.18 -8.07 -23.01
CA GLU A 44 -10.97 -7.28 -23.24
C GLU A 44 -10.00 -7.43 -22.06
N LEU A 45 -8.70 -7.59 -22.35
CA LEU A 45 -7.64 -7.77 -21.35
C LEU A 45 -6.72 -6.55 -21.24
N LYS A 46 -6.79 -5.63 -22.20
CA LYS A 46 -6.06 -4.37 -22.18
C LYS A 46 -6.36 -3.60 -20.90
N GLY A 47 -5.30 -3.21 -20.21
CA GLY A 47 -5.38 -2.57 -18.89
C GLY A 47 -4.99 -3.50 -17.74
N ASN A 48 -5.03 -4.82 -17.94
CA ASN A 48 -4.47 -5.79 -17.00
C ASN A 48 -2.94 -5.87 -17.17
N ASN A 49 -2.23 -4.84 -16.68
CA ASN A 49 -0.78 -4.73 -16.84
C ASN A 49 0.00 -5.87 -16.17
N ASP A 50 -0.55 -6.48 -15.11
CA ASP A 50 0.05 -7.66 -14.46
C ASP A 50 0.22 -8.82 -15.46
N LEU A 51 -0.74 -8.99 -16.38
CA LEU A 51 -0.74 -10.05 -17.39
C LEU A 51 0.45 -9.98 -18.36
N LEU A 52 1.06 -8.80 -18.51
CA LEU A 52 2.23 -8.59 -19.36
C LEU A 52 3.45 -9.38 -18.85
N ASN A 53 3.47 -9.85 -17.60
CA ASN A 53 4.49 -10.79 -17.13
C ASN A 53 4.50 -12.09 -17.95
N VAL A 54 3.32 -12.51 -18.43
CA VAL A 54 3.16 -13.76 -19.18
C VAL A 54 3.14 -13.49 -20.68
N THR A 55 2.49 -12.40 -21.12
CA THR A 55 2.27 -12.14 -22.55
C THR A 55 3.39 -11.32 -23.19
N ARG A 56 4.03 -10.41 -22.44
CA ARG A 56 5.08 -9.51 -22.92
C ARG A 56 6.26 -9.39 -21.92
N PRO A 57 6.86 -10.51 -21.48
CA PRO A 57 7.91 -10.50 -20.45
C PRO A 57 9.13 -9.65 -20.81
N ALA A 58 9.45 -9.52 -22.11
CA ALA A 58 10.55 -8.69 -22.59
C ALA A 58 10.35 -7.20 -22.27
N VAL A 59 9.12 -6.68 -22.35
CA VAL A 59 8.79 -5.28 -22.02
C VAL A 59 9.03 -5.03 -20.53
N ILE A 60 8.54 -5.92 -19.67
CA ILE A 60 8.70 -5.81 -18.22
C ILE A 60 10.19 -5.89 -17.83
N LYS A 61 10.94 -6.81 -18.45
CA LYS A 61 12.39 -6.94 -18.27
C LYS A 61 13.13 -5.65 -18.64
N GLU A 62 12.78 -5.05 -19.78
CA GLU A 62 13.39 -3.80 -20.24
C GLU A 62 13.15 -2.66 -19.25
N ILE A 63 11.92 -2.51 -18.74
CA ILE A 63 11.57 -1.48 -17.75
C ILE A 63 12.38 -1.67 -16.46
N HIS A 64 12.46 -2.89 -15.92
CA HIS A 64 13.30 -3.17 -14.75
C HIS A 64 14.77 -2.81 -14.97
N LEU A 65 15.31 -3.13 -16.16
CA LEU A 65 16.69 -2.80 -16.49
C LEU A 65 16.92 -1.28 -16.50
N GLN A 66 15.98 -0.51 -17.05
CA GLN A 66 16.05 0.95 -17.03
C GLN A 66 16.07 1.50 -15.60
N TYR A 67 15.26 0.97 -14.68
CA TYR A 67 15.28 1.41 -13.28
C TYR A 67 16.57 1.02 -12.55
N LEU A 68 17.14 -0.17 -12.80
CA LEU A 68 18.45 -0.54 -12.26
C LEU A 68 19.55 0.39 -12.77
N GLN A 69 19.53 0.74 -14.06
CA GLN A 69 20.47 1.70 -14.65
C GLN A 69 20.33 3.10 -14.06
N ALA A 70 19.10 3.52 -13.74
CA ALA A 70 18.81 4.78 -13.05
C ALA A 70 19.21 4.78 -11.57
N GLY A 71 19.61 3.64 -11.00
CA GLY A 71 20.12 3.57 -9.64
C GLY A 71 19.14 3.01 -8.60
N ALA A 72 18.07 2.33 -9.01
CA ALA A 72 17.25 1.54 -8.07
C ALA A 72 18.07 0.44 -7.37
N ASP A 73 17.86 0.29 -6.07
CA ASP A 73 18.35 -0.80 -5.21
C ASP A 73 17.32 -1.92 -5.05
N ILE A 74 16.03 -1.56 -5.09
CA ILE A 74 14.89 -2.46 -4.90
C ILE A 74 14.01 -2.33 -6.15
N LEU A 75 13.75 -3.46 -6.82
CA LEU A 75 12.76 -3.55 -7.89
C LEU A 75 11.44 -4.07 -7.32
N SER A 76 10.34 -3.39 -7.61
CA SER A 76 8.99 -3.89 -7.35
C SER A 76 8.57 -4.83 -8.48
N THR A 77 8.02 -6.00 -8.17
CA THR A 77 7.47 -6.90 -9.21
C THR A 77 6.25 -6.26 -9.88
N ASN A 78 6.02 -6.54 -11.17
CA ASN A 78 4.80 -6.10 -11.87
C ASN A 78 3.59 -6.97 -11.46
N THR A 79 3.19 -6.91 -10.19
CA THR A 79 2.19 -7.81 -9.58
C THR A 79 1.21 -7.09 -8.67
N PHE A 80 1.05 -5.78 -8.85
CA PHE A 80 0.16 -4.95 -8.03
C PHE A 80 -1.27 -5.50 -7.94
N GLY A 81 -1.85 -5.91 -9.07
CA GLY A 81 -3.21 -6.45 -9.20
C GLY A 81 -3.25 -7.96 -9.38
N ALA A 82 -2.14 -8.68 -9.21
CA ALA A 82 -2.02 -10.11 -9.46
C ALA A 82 -2.59 -10.97 -8.31
N ASN A 83 -3.84 -10.77 -7.94
CA ASN A 83 -4.55 -11.55 -6.93
C ASN A 83 -5.92 -11.98 -7.48
N ALA A 84 -6.49 -13.07 -6.94
CA ALA A 84 -7.74 -13.64 -7.46
C ALA A 84 -8.91 -12.64 -7.48
N ILE A 85 -8.99 -11.72 -6.51
CA ILE A 85 -10.08 -10.73 -6.43
C ILE A 85 -9.98 -9.73 -7.57
N SER A 86 -8.80 -9.18 -7.83
CA SER A 86 -8.56 -8.22 -8.91
C SER A 86 -8.58 -8.87 -10.29
N GLN A 87 -8.04 -10.09 -10.43
CA GLN A 87 -8.00 -10.79 -11.71
C GLN A 87 -9.39 -11.30 -12.13
N GLU A 88 -10.35 -11.42 -11.22
CA GLU A 88 -11.73 -11.73 -11.56
C GLU A 88 -12.38 -10.64 -12.44
N ASP A 89 -11.99 -9.37 -12.29
CA ASP A 89 -12.47 -8.28 -13.15
C ASP A 89 -12.08 -8.49 -14.63
N TYR A 90 -11.01 -9.26 -14.86
CA TYR A 90 -10.54 -9.67 -16.18
C TYR A 90 -10.82 -11.15 -16.50
N LYS A 91 -11.52 -11.88 -15.62
CA LYS A 91 -11.77 -13.33 -15.71
C LYS A 91 -10.48 -14.17 -15.86
N THR A 92 -9.39 -13.75 -15.22
CA THR A 92 -8.07 -14.39 -15.27
C THR A 92 -7.61 -14.84 -13.89
N ALA A 93 -8.54 -15.11 -12.97
CA ALA A 93 -8.23 -15.54 -11.60
C ALA A 93 -7.45 -16.88 -11.57
N ASP A 94 -7.62 -17.73 -12.58
CA ASP A 94 -6.87 -18.97 -12.78
C ASP A 94 -5.39 -18.74 -13.15
N LEU A 95 -5.01 -17.54 -13.58
CA LEU A 95 -3.63 -17.19 -13.96
C LEU A 95 -2.83 -16.51 -12.83
N VAL A 96 -3.40 -16.36 -11.63
CA VAL A 96 -2.77 -15.65 -10.51
C VAL A 96 -1.38 -16.22 -10.20
N TYR A 97 -1.23 -17.54 -10.16
CA TYR A 97 0.07 -18.16 -9.91
C TYR A 97 1.09 -17.79 -10.99
N ASP A 98 0.76 -17.99 -12.27
CA ASP A 98 1.68 -17.76 -13.38
C ASP A 98 2.09 -16.29 -13.50
N ILE A 99 1.14 -15.36 -13.31
CA ILE A 99 1.41 -13.92 -13.36
C ILE A 99 2.43 -13.53 -12.29
N ASN A 100 2.27 -14.00 -11.04
CA ASN A 100 3.17 -13.66 -9.94
C ASN A 100 4.53 -14.33 -10.07
N TYR A 101 4.54 -15.64 -10.36
CA TYR A 101 5.75 -16.40 -10.53
C TYR A 101 6.64 -15.79 -11.63
N GLN A 102 6.05 -15.47 -12.79
CA GLN A 102 6.79 -14.83 -13.88
C GLN A 102 7.22 -13.40 -13.51
N GLY A 103 6.37 -12.61 -12.85
CA GLY A 103 6.72 -11.26 -12.41
C GLY A 103 7.95 -11.22 -11.51
N ALA A 104 7.99 -12.08 -10.49
CA ALA A 104 9.14 -12.23 -9.60
C ALA A 104 10.38 -12.76 -10.33
N LYS A 105 10.22 -13.78 -11.17
CA LYS A 105 11.31 -14.35 -11.95
C LYS A 105 11.96 -13.35 -12.91
N ILE A 106 11.17 -12.55 -13.62
CA ILE A 106 11.67 -11.52 -14.53
C ILE A 106 12.52 -10.50 -13.77
N ALA A 107 12.04 -9.98 -12.64
CA ALA A 107 12.79 -9.03 -11.82
C ALA A 107 14.12 -9.64 -11.34
N ARG A 108 14.08 -10.89 -10.85
CA ARG A 108 15.29 -11.62 -10.39
C ARG A 108 16.31 -11.84 -11.51
N GLU A 109 15.86 -12.30 -12.67
CA GLU A 109 16.72 -12.51 -13.83
C GLU A 109 17.32 -11.20 -14.33
N THR A 110 16.57 -10.10 -14.26
CA THR A 110 17.07 -8.77 -14.64
C THR A 110 18.20 -8.31 -13.73
N ILE A 111 18.04 -8.47 -12.41
CA ILE A 111 19.12 -8.20 -11.44
C ILE A 111 20.35 -9.04 -11.75
N LYS A 112 20.18 -10.34 -12.01
CA LYS A 112 21.30 -11.24 -12.33
C LYS A 112 22.06 -10.74 -13.56
N VAL A 113 21.36 -10.41 -14.65
CA VAL A 113 21.97 -9.88 -15.88
C VAL A 113 22.67 -8.54 -15.62
N TYR A 114 22.05 -7.64 -14.86
CA TYR A 114 22.65 -6.35 -14.53
C TYR A 114 23.97 -6.52 -13.73
N GLN A 115 23.97 -7.43 -12.75
CA GLN A 115 25.13 -7.72 -11.90
C GLN A 115 26.31 -8.36 -12.63
N GLU A 116 26.09 -9.03 -13.77
CA GLU A 116 27.18 -9.52 -14.62
C GLU A 116 28.09 -8.38 -15.11
N SER A 117 27.52 -7.19 -15.29
CA SER A 117 28.22 -5.98 -15.75
C SER A 117 28.52 -4.96 -14.64
N ASN A 118 27.86 -5.04 -13.48
CA ASN A 118 28.00 -4.07 -12.39
C ASN A 118 27.83 -4.71 -10.99
N ARG A 119 28.92 -5.22 -10.40
CA ARG A 119 28.92 -5.96 -9.11
C ARG A 119 28.94 -5.09 -7.84
N SER A 120 28.57 -3.81 -7.94
CA SER A 120 28.95 -2.83 -6.92
C SER A 120 28.11 -2.84 -5.63
N ARG A 121 26.89 -3.41 -5.63
CA ARG A 121 26.01 -3.41 -4.44
C ARG A 121 24.96 -4.53 -4.42
N PRO A 122 24.42 -4.89 -3.24
CA PRO A 122 23.23 -5.73 -3.13
C PRO A 122 22.02 -5.10 -3.82
N LEU A 123 21.22 -5.92 -4.47
CA LEU A 123 19.97 -5.54 -5.14
C LEU A 123 18.87 -6.50 -4.70
N PHE A 124 17.65 -5.98 -4.57
CA PHE A 124 16.53 -6.74 -4.00
C PHE A 124 15.30 -6.74 -4.91
N VAL A 125 14.52 -7.83 -4.86
CA VAL A 125 13.21 -7.95 -5.52
C VAL A 125 12.11 -7.90 -4.46
N ALA A 126 11.30 -6.84 -4.48
CA ALA A 126 10.12 -6.70 -3.65
C ALA A 126 8.89 -7.26 -4.37
N GLY A 127 8.26 -8.29 -3.80
CA GLY A 127 6.96 -8.80 -4.22
C GLY A 127 5.85 -7.78 -3.94
N ALA A 128 5.47 -7.02 -4.95
CA ALA A 128 4.43 -5.99 -4.86
C ALA A 128 3.04 -6.62 -4.77
N MET A 129 2.26 -6.20 -3.77
CA MET A 129 0.90 -6.67 -3.51
C MET A 129 0.03 -5.44 -3.22
N GLY A 130 -0.84 -5.08 -4.17
CA GLY A 130 -1.77 -3.95 -4.04
C GLY A 130 -3.00 -4.28 -3.19
N PRO A 131 -3.90 -3.32 -2.95
CA PRO A 131 -5.01 -3.44 -2.00
C PRO A 131 -6.20 -4.29 -2.49
N THR A 132 -6.11 -4.94 -3.66
CA THR A 132 -7.22 -5.50 -4.45
C THR A 132 -8.22 -4.45 -4.98
N THR A 133 -9.21 -4.87 -5.77
CA THR A 133 -10.30 -3.98 -6.27
C THR A 133 -11.48 -3.85 -5.30
N LYS A 134 -11.47 -4.56 -4.16
CA LYS A 134 -12.55 -4.56 -3.17
C LYS A 134 -12.05 -4.13 -1.79
N LEU A 135 -12.89 -3.42 -1.03
CA LEU A 135 -12.56 -2.92 0.32
C LEU A 135 -13.38 -3.69 1.36
N ALA A 136 -12.73 -4.24 2.39
CA ALA A 136 -13.40 -5.00 3.44
C ALA A 136 -13.97 -4.11 4.57
N SER A 137 -13.46 -2.90 4.73
CA SER A 137 -13.89 -1.96 5.77
C SER A 137 -15.00 -1.02 5.30
N MET A 138 -15.24 -0.90 3.99
CA MET A 138 -16.20 0.03 3.40
C MET A 138 -17.24 -0.71 2.56
N SER A 139 -18.52 -0.34 2.72
CA SER A 139 -19.55 -0.86 1.82
C SER A 139 -19.43 -0.16 0.46
N PRO A 140 -19.46 -0.91 -0.66
CA PRO A 140 -19.61 -0.31 -1.98
C PRO A 140 -21.04 0.16 -2.26
N ASP A 141 -22.02 -0.27 -1.46
CA ASP A 141 -23.41 0.17 -1.55
C ASP A 141 -23.67 1.28 -0.53
N VAL A 142 -23.78 2.51 -1.01
CA VAL A 142 -24.02 3.72 -0.20
C VAL A 142 -25.35 3.70 0.55
N ASN A 143 -26.30 2.85 0.14
CA ASN A 143 -27.61 2.70 0.77
C ASN A 143 -27.64 1.54 1.78
N ASN A 144 -26.60 0.71 1.79
CA ASN A 144 -26.47 -0.41 2.71
C ASN A 144 -25.07 -0.42 3.33
N ALA A 145 -24.86 0.35 4.41
CA ALA A 145 -23.55 0.38 5.05
C ALA A 145 -23.16 -0.97 5.69
N GLY A 146 -24.09 -1.89 5.95
CA GLY A 146 -23.76 -3.23 6.44
C GLY A 146 -23.16 -4.16 5.37
N PHE A 147 -23.36 -3.86 4.09
CA PHE A 147 -22.92 -4.74 3.00
C PHE A 147 -21.39 -4.75 2.84
N ARG A 148 -20.85 -5.92 2.47
CA ARG A 148 -19.43 -6.13 2.14
C ARG A 148 -19.33 -6.99 0.89
N SER A 149 -18.57 -6.52 -0.09
CA SER A 149 -18.34 -7.26 -1.35
C SER A 149 -17.23 -8.32 -1.25
N VAL A 150 -16.49 -8.33 -0.13
CA VAL A 150 -15.41 -9.26 0.16
C VAL A 150 -15.30 -9.51 1.67
N THR A 151 -14.92 -10.72 2.06
CA THR A 151 -14.64 -11.08 3.45
C THR A 151 -13.14 -11.08 3.75
N PHE A 152 -12.79 -11.07 5.04
CA PHE A 152 -11.40 -11.20 5.48
C PHE A 152 -10.76 -12.51 4.99
N ASP A 153 -11.48 -13.63 5.09
CA ASP A 153 -10.97 -14.94 4.67
C ASP A 153 -10.72 -15.01 3.15
N GLN A 154 -11.58 -14.36 2.35
CA GLN A 154 -11.38 -14.26 0.90
C GLN A 154 -10.13 -13.44 0.56
N LEU A 155 -9.90 -12.32 1.26
CA LEU A 155 -8.68 -11.52 1.10
C LEU A 155 -7.45 -12.32 1.54
N ALA A 156 -7.49 -12.98 2.70
CA ALA A 156 -6.39 -13.78 3.20
C ALA A 156 -6.04 -14.92 2.23
N ALA A 157 -7.03 -15.60 1.66
CA ALA A 157 -6.81 -16.64 0.64
C ALA A 157 -6.15 -16.07 -0.63
N ALA A 158 -6.67 -14.95 -1.15
CA ALA A 158 -6.13 -14.31 -2.35
C ALA A 158 -4.67 -13.84 -2.16
N TYR A 159 -4.35 -13.23 -1.02
CA TYR A 159 -2.99 -12.82 -0.69
C TYR A 159 -2.07 -14.02 -0.43
N THR A 160 -2.57 -15.11 0.15
CA THR A 160 -1.78 -16.33 0.37
C THR A 160 -1.36 -16.96 -0.97
N GLU A 161 -2.28 -17.06 -1.93
CA GLU A 161 -2.00 -17.57 -3.27
C GLU A 161 -0.95 -16.71 -3.98
N GLN A 162 -1.16 -15.38 -3.97
CA GLN A 162 -0.23 -14.42 -4.53
C GLN A 162 1.17 -14.56 -3.91
N ALA A 163 1.26 -14.59 -2.57
CA ALA A 163 2.53 -14.67 -1.85
C ALA A 163 3.29 -15.96 -2.11
N LYS A 164 2.59 -17.11 -2.22
CA LYS A 164 3.22 -18.40 -2.57
C LYS A 164 3.91 -18.34 -3.93
N ALA A 165 3.21 -17.82 -4.94
CA ALA A 165 3.76 -17.69 -6.29
C ALA A 165 4.94 -16.71 -6.35
N LEU A 166 4.90 -15.61 -5.59
CA LEU A 166 6.01 -14.66 -5.47
C LEU A 166 7.24 -15.31 -4.82
N ILE A 167 7.07 -16.10 -3.77
CA ILE A 167 8.17 -16.85 -3.12
C ILE A 167 8.80 -17.82 -4.12
N ASP A 168 7.99 -18.61 -4.82
CA ASP A 168 8.47 -19.57 -5.81
C ASP A 168 9.23 -18.88 -6.97
N GLY A 169 8.80 -17.67 -7.34
CA GLY A 169 9.48 -16.83 -8.32
C GLY A 169 10.74 -16.13 -7.81
N GLY A 170 11.01 -16.17 -6.49
CA GLY A 170 12.26 -15.77 -5.89
C GLY A 170 12.35 -14.30 -5.46
N VAL A 171 11.32 -13.75 -4.82
CA VAL A 171 11.37 -12.43 -4.16
C VAL A 171 12.29 -12.43 -2.92
N ASP A 172 12.84 -11.27 -2.56
CA ASP A 172 13.64 -11.08 -1.33
C ASP A 172 12.80 -10.54 -0.15
N LEU A 173 11.71 -9.84 -0.45
CA LEU A 173 10.84 -9.17 0.51
C LEU A 173 9.45 -8.94 -0.09
N PHE A 174 8.50 -8.56 0.75
CA PHE A 174 7.14 -8.20 0.32
C PHE A 174 6.90 -6.70 0.46
N LEU A 175 6.15 -6.13 -0.48
CA LEU A 175 5.69 -4.76 -0.47
C LEU A 175 4.17 -4.74 -0.57
N LEU A 176 3.51 -4.54 0.58
CA LEU A 176 2.08 -4.24 0.64
C LEU A 176 1.92 -2.73 0.38
N GLU A 177 1.53 -2.35 -0.83
CA GLU A 177 1.54 -0.94 -1.25
C GLU A 177 0.16 -0.39 -1.61
N THR A 178 0.06 0.94 -1.60
CA THR A 178 -1.17 1.67 -1.91
C THR A 178 -2.33 1.22 -1.02
N ILE A 179 -2.05 0.99 0.27
CA ILE A 179 -3.09 0.56 1.22
C ILE A 179 -4.09 1.70 1.41
N THR A 180 -5.28 1.50 0.84
CA THR A 180 -6.48 2.34 0.99
C THR A 180 -7.39 1.84 2.10
N ASP A 181 -7.30 0.54 2.43
CA ASP A 181 -8.10 -0.11 3.46
C ASP A 181 -7.19 -0.89 4.40
N THR A 182 -7.22 -0.51 5.68
CA THR A 182 -6.39 -1.16 6.70
C THR A 182 -6.84 -2.58 7.02
N LEU A 183 -8.11 -2.93 6.84
CA LEU A 183 -8.57 -4.30 7.01
C LEU A 183 -8.01 -5.21 5.91
N ASN A 184 -7.87 -4.69 4.68
CA ASN A 184 -7.20 -5.40 3.59
C ASN A 184 -5.72 -5.63 3.91
N ALA A 185 -5.02 -4.61 4.42
CA ALA A 185 -3.64 -4.76 4.86
C ALA A 185 -3.49 -5.80 5.99
N LYS A 186 -4.41 -5.83 6.95
CA LYS A 186 -4.42 -6.86 8.01
C LYS A 186 -4.62 -8.27 7.44
N ALA A 187 -5.48 -8.44 6.44
CA ALA A 187 -5.66 -9.72 5.77
C ALA A 187 -4.40 -10.17 5.02
N ALA A 188 -3.71 -9.25 4.33
CA ALA A 188 -2.43 -9.52 3.69
C ALA A 188 -1.32 -9.89 4.70
N LEU A 189 -1.22 -9.13 5.80
CA LEU A 189 -0.25 -9.43 6.87
C LEU A 189 -0.53 -10.78 7.52
N PHE A 190 -1.80 -11.10 7.78
CA PHE A 190 -2.21 -12.41 8.29
C PHE A 190 -1.80 -13.53 7.32
N ALA A 191 -2.09 -13.38 6.02
CA ALA A 191 -1.72 -14.35 4.99
C ALA A 191 -0.20 -14.59 4.93
N LEU A 192 0.60 -13.52 4.96
CA LEU A 192 2.07 -13.63 4.95
C LEU A 192 2.58 -14.31 6.23
N MET A 193 2.10 -13.89 7.40
CA MET A 193 2.54 -14.47 8.68
C MET A 193 2.18 -15.96 8.77
N GLN A 194 0.97 -16.34 8.38
CA GLN A 194 0.56 -17.74 8.36
C GLN A 194 1.43 -18.54 7.38
N LEU A 195 1.69 -18.01 6.19
CA LEU A 195 2.55 -18.66 5.21
C LEU A 195 3.99 -18.84 5.71
N PHE A 196 4.52 -17.86 6.44
CA PHE A 196 5.86 -17.93 7.04
C PHE A 196 5.93 -18.99 8.14
N ASP A 197 4.88 -19.10 8.96
CA ASP A 197 4.77 -20.14 9.98
C ASP A 197 4.65 -21.55 9.34
N GLU A 198 3.87 -21.69 8.27
CA GLU A 198 3.68 -22.96 7.55
C GLU A 198 4.95 -23.43 6.84
N THR A 199 5.70 -22.51 6.22
CA THR A 199 6.89 -22.84 5.41
C THR A 199 8.19 -22.82 6.20
N GLY A 200 8.20 -22.21 7.39
CA GLY A 200 9.41 -21.95 8.18
C GLY A 200 10.33 -20.89 7.55
N GLN A 201 9.92 -20.21 6.48
CA GLN A 201 10.66 -19.13 5.84
C GLN A 201 10.23 -17.78 6.42
N GLN A 202 11.13 -16.80 6.43
CA GLN A 202 10.85 -15.47 6.95
C GLN A 202 11.34 -14.43 5.95
N TYR A 203 10.44 -13.52 5.56
CA TYR A 203 10.74 -12.44 4.63
C TYR A 203 10.46 -11.08 5.28
N PRO A 204 11.27 -10.04 5.01
CA PRO A 204 10.94 -8.67 5.40
C PRO A 204 9.64 -8.20 4.74
N ILE A 205 8.82 -7.45 5.48
CA ILE A 205 7.55 -6.90 4.97
C ILE A 205 7.59 -5.37 5.02
N MET A 206 7.42 -4.73 3.87
CA MET A 206 7.16 -3.30 3.74
C MET A 206 5.65 -3.07 3.65
N VAL A 207 5.16 -2.03 4.34
CA VAL A 207 3.76 -1.59 4.23
C VAL A 207 3.72 -0.12 3.88
N SER A 208 3.03 0.23 2.80
CA SER A 208 2.87 1.62 2.35
C SER A 208 1.40 1.98 2.23
N GLY A 209 0.97 2.97 3.02
CA GLY A 209 -0.38 3.52 2.96
C GLY A 209 -0.52 4.58 1.88
N THR A 210 -1.76 4.83 1.44
CA THR A 210 -2.07 5.98 0.58
C THR A 210 -3.05 6.92 1.28
N ILE A 211 -2.73 8.21 1.27
CA ILE A 211 -3.60 9.25 1.82
C ILE A 211 -4.56 9.69 0.72
N ALA A 212 -5.86 9.60 0.99
CA ALA A 212 -6.88 9.80 -0.03
C ALA A 212 -7.05 11.28 -0.43
N ASP A 213 -6.83 12.21 0.51
CA ASP A 213 -7.00 13.63 0.29
C ASP A 213 -6.23 14.48 1.32
N ALA A 214 -6.37 15.80 1.22
CA ALA A 214 -5.73 16.77 2.12
C ALA A 214 -6.15 16.65 3.61
N SER A 215 -7.14 15.80 3.95
CA SER A 215 -7.46 15.52 5.36
C SER A 215 -6.39 14.70 6.07
N GLY A 216 -5.45 14.10 5.33
CA GLY A 216 -4.36 13.30 5.89
C GLY A 216 -4.78 11.91 6.34
N ARG A 217 -5.88 11.39 5.79
CA ARG A 217 -6.44 10.09 6.16
C ARG A 217 -6.26 9.07 5.05
N ILE A 218 -6.05 7.83 5.47
CA ILE A 218 -6.26 6.66 4.62
C ILE A 218 -7.74 6.62 4.20
N LEU A 219 -8.07 6.06 3.04
CA LEU A 219 -9.45 6.03 2.52
C LEU A 219 -10.45 5.41 3.53
N SER A 220 -10.02 4.41 4.31
CA SER A 220 -10.79 3.85 5.43
C SER A 220 -10.94 4.79 6.66
N GLY A 221 -10.62 6.07 6.53
CA GLY A 221 -10.83 7.14 7.53
C GLY A 221 -9.77 7.22 8.64
N GLN A 222 -8.74 6.37 8.62
CA GLN A 222 -7.71 6.34 9.66
C GLN A 222 -6.68 7.47 9.51
N THR A 223 -6.21 8.02 10.63
CA THR A 223 -5.00 8.84 10.66
C THR A 223 -3.75 7.96 10.51
N ILE A 224 -2.60 8.57 10.25
CA ILE A 224 -1.33 7.85 10.10
C ILE A 224 -0.95 7.10 11.38
N GLU A 225 -1.16 7.70 12.55
CA GLU A 225 -0.86 7.09 13.84
C GLU A 225 -1.74 5.86 14.08
N ALA A 226 -3.05 6.00 13.79
CA ALA A 226 -3.98 4.88 13.88
C ALA A 226 -3.62 3.75 12.91
N PHE A 227 -3.18 4.10 11.69
CA PHE A 227 -2.69 3.14 10.71
C PHE A 227 -1.46 2.38 11.21
N ILE A 228 -0.41 3.09 11.67
CA ILE A 228 0.81 2.48 12.25
C ILE A 228 0.44 1.52 13.37
N ILE A 229 -0.39 1.95 14.34
CA ILE A 229 -0.80 1.11 15.46
C ILE A 229 -1.51 -0.16 14.96
N SER A 230 -2.41 -0.02 13.98
CA SER A 230 -3.21 -1.12 13.46
C SER A 230 -2.37 -2.24 12.82
N ILE A 231 -1.23 -1.89 12.20
CA ILE A 231 -0.34 -2.84 11.52
C ILE A 231 0.88 -3.25 12.36
N SER A 232 1.14 -2.59 13.50
CA SER A 232 2.35 -2.78 14.31
C SER A 232 2.49 -4.15 14.99
N HIS A 233 1.44 -4.98 14.94
CA HIS A 233 1.47 -6.36 15.42
C HIS A 233 2.32 -7.28 14.51
N ALA A 234 2.52 -6.90 13.24
CA ALA A 234 3.31 -7.66 12.29
C ALA A 234 4.83 -7.32 12.37
N PRO A 235 5.72 -8.25 11.97
CA PRO A 235 7.16 -8.03 11.96
C PRO A 235 7.60 -7.17 10.75
N LEU A 236 7.19 -5.90 10.74
CA LEU A 236 7.43 -5.00 9.60
C LEU A 236 8.90 -4.56 9.51
N LEU A 237 9.41 -4.53 8.28
CA LEU A 237 10.67 -3.87 7.94
C LEU A 237 10.47 -2.36 7.91
N SER A 238 9.54 -1.88 7.09
CA SER A 238 9.28 -0.45 6.93
C SER A 238 7.79 -0.13 6.85
N VAL A 239 7.45 1.09 7.27
CA VAL A 239 6.14 1.70 7.05
C VAL A 239 6.33 2.99 6.24
N GLY A 240 5.46 3.22 5.27
CA GLY A 240 5.59 4.37 4.38
C GLY A 240 4.29 4.91 3.82
N LEU A 241 4.45 5.89 2.95
CA LEU A 241 3.36 6.45 2.16
C LEU A 241 3.73 6.53 0.68
N ASN A 242 2.77 6.21 -0.17
CA ASN A 242 2.90 6.26 -1.61
C ASN A 242 1.59 6.63 -2.31
N CYS A 243 1.72 6.99 -3.58
CA CYS A 243 0.62 7.34 -4.47
C CYS A 243 -0.27 8.49 -3.96
N ALA A 244 -1.34 8.78 -4.72
CA ALA A 244 -2.36 9.83 -4.56
C ALA A 244 -1.85 11.29 -4.52
N LEU A 245 -0.76 11.54 -3.83
CA LEU A 245 -0.18 12.85 -3.55
C LEU A 245 1.24 12.93 -4.11
N GLY A 246 1.65 14.15 -4.47
CA GLY A 246 3.04 14.47 -4.77
C GLY A 246 3.86 14.62 -3.49
N ALA A 247 5.19 14.71 -3.64
CA ALA A 247 6.09 14.89 -2.51
C ALA A 247 5.70 16.11 -1.66
N LYS A 248 5.40 17.25 -2.30
CA LYS A 248 5.03 18.50 -1.62
C LYS A 248 3.87 18.31 -0.65
N GLU A 249 2.81 17.64 -1.08
CA GLU A 249 1.61 17.39 -0.28
C GLU A 249 1.84 16.33 0.80
N LEU A 250 2.74 15.37 0.56
CA LEU A 250 3.08 14.31 1.51
C LEU A 250 3.95 14.79 2.69
N ARG A 251 4.65 15.92 2.56
CA ARG A 251 5.58 16.44 3.57
C ARG A 251 5.08 16.35 5.03
N PRO A 252 3.91 16.90 5.41
CA PRO A 252 3.44 16.86 6.81
C PRO A 252 3.25 15.43 7.31
N TYR A 253 2.87 14.52 6.43
CA TYR A 253 2.57 13.13 6.75
C TYR A 253 3.84 12.29 6.90
N ILE A 254 4.87 12.57 6.10
CA ILE A 254 6.22 12.00 6.29
C ILE A 254 6.80 12.44 7.63
N GLN A 255 6.58 13.69 8.05
CA GLN A 255 7.02 14.16 9.37
C GLN A 255 6.31 13.41 10.51
N THR A 256 5.01 13.10 10.36
CA THR A 256 4.30 12.25 11.32
C THR A 256 4.86 10.82 11.34
N LEU A 257 5.13 10.22 10.18
CA LEU A 257 5.76 8.89 10.09
C LEU A 257 7.12 8.87 10.79
N ASP A 258 7.98 9.86 10.53
CA ASP A 258 9.30 9.97 11.18
C ASP A 258 9.18 9.97 12.71
N LYS A 259 8.20 10.68 13.25
CA LYS A 259 8.01 10.79 14.70
C LYS A 259 7.44 9.52 15.33
N GLU A 260 6.46 8.90 14.67
CA GLU A 260 5.60 7.88 15.29
C GLU A 260 6.01 6.44 14.90
N ALA A 261 6.71 6.23 13.77
CA ALA A 261 7.07 4.90 13.28
C ALA A 261 8.26 4.29 14.06
N PRO A 262 8.08 3.11 14.69
CA PRO A 262 9.17 2.36 15.30
C PRO A 262 9.98 1.53 14.28
N PHE A 263 9.54 1.51 13.02
CA PHE A 263 10.15 0.80 11.90
C PHE A 263 11.03 1.73 11.05
N TYR A 264 11.66 1.20 10.00
CA TYR A 264 12.23 2.05 8.95
C TYR A 264 11.10 2.81 8.25
N VAL A 265 11.40 4.00 7.74
CA VAL A 265 10.41 4.84 7.05
C VAL A 265 10.68 4.86 5.54
N SER A 266 9.62 4.67 4.75
CA SER A 266 9.70 4.68 3.29
C SER A 266 8.75 5.71 2.67
N THR A 267 9.09 6.22 1.49
CA THR A 267 8.13 6.96 0.66
C THR A 267 8.44 6.83 -0.81
N HIS A 268 7.40 6.75 -1.64
CA HIS A 268 7.51 6.80 -3.09
C HIS A 268 6.32 7.61 -3.62
N PRO A 269 6.43 8.95 -3.64
CA PRO A 269 5.35 9.84 -4.06
C PRO A 269 5.12 9.81 -5.57
N ASN A 270 3.98 10.36 -6.02
CA ASN A 270 3.77 10.65 -7.44
C ASN A 270 4.68 11.78 -7.92
N ALA A 271 4.87 11.88 -9.24
CA ALA A 271 5.49 13.05 -9.89
C ALA A 271 4.52 14.25 -9.91
N GLY A 272 4.17 14.75 -8.73
CA GLY A 272 3.13 15.74 -8.53
C GLY A 272 1.71 15.16 -8.57
N LEU A 273 0.72 16.05 -8.61
CA LEU A 273 -0.68 15.66 -8.82
C LEU A 273 -0.95 15.47 -10.31
N PRO A 274 -1.85 14.54 -10.70
CA PRO A 274 -2.19 14.36 -12.11
C PRO A 274 -2.85 15.63 -12.67
N ASN A 275 -2.52 15.95 -13.92
CA ASN A 275 -3.13 17.05 -14.67
C ASN A 275 -4.51 16.65 -15.22
N GLN A 276 -5.19 17.58 -15.90
CA GLN A 276 -6.55 17.37 -16.42
C GLN A 276 -6.66 16.23 -17.46
N PHE A 277 -5.53 15.79 -18.02
CA PHE A 277 -5.44 14.69 -18.99
C PHE A 277 -4.93 13.39 -18.36
N GLY A 278 -4.77 13.34 -17.03
CA GLY A 278 -4.25 12.18 -16.30
C GLY A 278 -2.73 12.00 -16.40
N GLY A 279 -2.01 12.97 -16.99
CA GLY A 279 -0.55 12.99 -17.06
C GLY A 279 0.10 13.64 -15.83
N TYR A 280 1.42 13.56 -15.74
CA TYR A 280 2.21 14.13 -14.65
C TYR A 280 3.26 15.09 -15.22
N ASP A 281 3.18 16.36 -14.83
CA ASP A 281 4.00 17.44 -15.43
C ASP A 281 5.24 17.79 -14.59
N GLN A 282 5.37 17.24 -13.37
CA GLN A 282 6.50 17.54 -12.51
C GLN A 282 7.79 16.99 -13.12
N SER A 283 8.83 17.82 -13.18
CA SER A 283 10.12 17.39 -13.72
C SER A 283 10.89 16.52 -12.72
N ALA A 284 11.82 15.71 -13.24
CA ALA A 284 12.72 14.88 -12.43
C ALA A 284 13.50 15.68 -11.38
N GLU A 285 13.98 16.87 -11.74
CA GLU A 285 14.75 17.73 -10.85
C GLU A 285 13.90 18.33 -9.72
N GLU A 286 12.68 18.77 -10.03
CA GLU A 286 11.72 19.26 -9.02
C GLU A 286 11.30 18.15 -8.06
N PHE A 287 10.93 16.98 -8.60
CA PHE A 287 10.58 15.80 -7.82
C PHE A 287 11.71 15.41 -6.87
N ALA A 288 12.92 15.24 -7.41
CA ALA A 288 14.08 14.83 -6.64
C ALA A 288 14.45 15.87 -5.57
N SER A 289 14.29 17.17 -5.85
CA SER A 289 14.54 18.24 -4.87
C SER A 289 13.56 18.21 -3.70
N LEU A 290 12.28 17.92 -3.95
CA LEU A 290 11.28 17.81 -2.87
C LEU A 290 11.53 16.60 -1.97
N VAL A 291 11.83 15.45 -2.55
CA VAL A 291 12.13 14.22 -1.78
C VAL A 291 13.46 14.35 -1.04
N TYR A 292 14.47 15.00 -1.64
CA TYR A 292 15.75 15.31 -1.01
C TYR A 292 15.57 16.09 0.30
N GLU A 293 14.63 17.04 0.37
CA GLU A 293 14.36 17.78 1.60
C GLU A 293 13.89 16.88 2.75
N PHE A 294 13.21 15.77 2.48
CA PHE A 294 12.82 14.79 3.51
C PHE A 294 14.01 13.96 3.97
N ALA A 295 14.80 13.47 3.00
CA ALA A 295 16.02 12.71 3.28
C ALA A 295 17.03 13.55 4.08
N LYS A 296 17.21 14.83 3.72
CA LYS A 296 18.10 15.77 4.41
C LYS A 296 17.68 16.04 5.85
N ASN A 297 16.37 16.02 6.14
CA ASN A 297 15.88 16.12 7.53
C ASN A 297 16.06 14.82 8.32
N GLY A 298 16.56 13.76 7.69
CA GLY A 298 16.77 12.45 8.33
C GLY A 298 15.49 11.67 8.55
N TRP A 299 14.45 11.87 7.71
CA TRP A 299 13.13 11.27 7.89
C TRP A 299 12.91 9.94 7.17
N LEU A 300 13.84 9.53 6.29
CA LEU A 300 13.63 8.42 5.35
C LEU A 300 14.76 7.40 5.40
N ASN A 301 14.42 6.14 5.14
CA ASN A 301 15.32 5.01 4.94
C ASN A 301 15.20 4.42 3.53
N ILE A 302 14.01 4.51 2.92
CA ILE A 302 13.75 4.05 1.55
C ILE A 302 13.02 5.16 0.79
N VAL A 303 13.48 5.48 -0.42
CA VAL A 303 12.85 6.46 -1.30
C VAL A 303 12.62 5.88 -2.69
N GLY A 304 11.55 6.25 -3.38
CA GLY A 304 11.30 5.82 -4.75
C GLY A 304 10.30 6.71 -5.46
N GLY A 305 9.65 6.19 -6.49
CA GLY A 305 8.61 6.90 -7.22
C GLY A 305 7.35 6.07 -7.44
N CYS A 306 6.19 6.73 -7.50
CA CYS A 306 4.92 6.11 -7.90
C CYS A 306 4.47 6.74 -9.23
N CYS A 307 3.18 7.01 -9.42
CA CYS A 307 2.62 7.39 -10.70
C CYS A 307 3.29 8.64 -11.29
N GLY A 308 3.61 8.58 -12.58
CA GLY A 308 4.29 9.65 -13.30
C GLY A 308 5.81 9.64 -13.20
N THR A 309 6.40 8.84 -12.30
CA THR A 309 7.85 8.76 -12.17
C THR A 309 8.48 7.84 -13.22
N THR A 310 9.65 8.23 -13.70
CA THR A 310 10.39 7.56 -14.78
C THR A 310 11.84 7.29 -14.33
N PRO A 311 12.65 6.54 -15.11
CA PRO A 311 14.08 6.37 -14.83
C PRO A 311 14.82 7.69 -14.59
N GLN A 312 14.48 8.76 -15.32
CA GLN A 312 15.09 10.09 -15.11
C GLN A 312 14.79 10.65 -13.70
N HIS A 313 13.59 10.40 -13.16
CA HIS A 313 13.24 10.81 -11.80
C HIS A 313 14.05 10.04 -10.76
N ILE A 314 14.19 8.73 -10.95
CA ILE A 314 14.96 7.85 -10.05
C ILE A 314 16.46 8.20 -10.10
N GLU A 315 17.02 8.48 -11.27
CA GLU A 315 18.42 8.90 -11.42
C GLU A 315 18.71 10.24 -10.74
N ALA A 316 17.83 11.23 -10.94
CA ALA A 316 17.95 12.54 -10.28
C ALA A 316 17.85 12.40 -8.75
N LEU A 317 16.92 11.59 -8.27
CA LEU A 317 16.77 11.28 -6.85
C LEU A 317 18.02 10.60 -6.29
N ALA A 318 18.46 9.51 -6.92
CA ALA A 318 19.63 8.74 -6.53
C ALA A 318 20.89 9.62 -6.39
N SER A 319 21.09 10.49 -7.37
CA SER A 319 22.22 11.41 -7.39
C SER A 319 22.18 12.41 -6.24
N LYS A 320 21.00 12.95 -5.90
CA LYS A 320 20.85 13.95 -4.83
C LYS A 320 21.02 13.36 -3.42
N ILE A 321 20.59 12.13 -3.18
CA ILE A 321 20.57 11.55 -1.83
C ILE A 321 21.79 10.67 -1.47
N LYS A 322 22.68 10.40 -2.44
CA LYS A 322 23.79 9.43 -2.34
C LYS A 322 24.63 9.49 -1.05
N ASN A 323 24.85 10.67 -0.49
CA ASN A 323 25.72 10.89 0.67
C ASN A 323 24.96 11.31 1.94
N LEU A 324 23.64 11.17 1.95
CA LEU A 324 22.83 11.48 3.14
C LEU A 324 22.77 10.27 4.08
N PRO A 325 22.86 10.48 5.40
CA PRO A 325 22.67 9.41 6.36
C PRO A 325 21.20 8.96 6.38
N PRO A 326 20.92 7.66 6.60
CA PRO A 326 19.55 7.19 6.77
C PRO A 326 18.96 7.65 8.11
N ARG A 327 17.62 7.71 8.17
CA ARG A 327 16.89 7.92 9.41
C ARG A 327 17.29 6.90 10.47
N GLN A 328 17.51 7.38 11.70
CA GLN A 328 17.78 6.52 12.86
C GLN A 328 16.46 6.09 13.51
N LYS A 329 16.22 4.78 13.61
CA LYS A 329 15.02 4.26 14.28
C LYS A 329 15.00 4.69 15.75
N PRO A 330 13.84 5.08 16.31
CA PRO A 330 13.74 5.37 17.73
C PRO A 330 14.16 4.14 18.55
N ALA A 331 14.98 4.33 19.59
CA ALA A 331 15.34 3.25 20.51
C ALA A 331 14.15 2.72 21.35
N ARG A 332 12.95 3.29 21.15
CA ARG A 332 11.73 2.88 21.84
C ARG A 332 11.38 1.46 21.43
N ARG A 333 11.66 0.53 22.33
CA ARG A 333 11.00 -0.77 22.38
C ARG A 333 9.51 -0.45 22.41
N MET A 334 8.78 -0.74 21.32
CA MET A 334 7.33 -0.90 21.45
C MET A 334 7.17 -1.85 22.62
N GLN A 335 6.44 -1.42 23.65
CA GLN A 335 5.98 -2.36 24.64
C GLN A 335 5.14 -3.35 23.84
N ARG A 336 5.74 -4.50 23.51
CA ARG A 336 5.01 -5.75 23.39
C ARG A 336 4.41 -5.92 24.78
N GLU A 337 3.32 -5.21 25.04
CA GLU A 337 2.37 -5.67 26.03
C GLU A 337 1.93 -7.02 25.49
N GLY A 338 2.68 -8.05 25.89
CA GLY A 338 2.12 -9.38 26.00
C GLY A 338 0.81 -9.25 26.77
N VAL A 339 -0.04 -10.24 26.58
CA VAL A 339 -1.40 -10.40 27.10
C VAL A 339 -1.47 -10.39 28.67
N THR A 340 -0.57 -9.70 29.36
CA THR A 340 -0.42 -9.66 30.82
C THR A 340 -0.02 -8.28 31.37
N SER A 341 -0.32 -7.16 30.71
CA SER A 341 -0.51 -5.90 31.44
C SER A 341 -2.00 -5.66 31.59
N HIS A 342 -2.55 -6.09 32.73
CA HIS A 342 -3.73 -5.42 33.22
C HIS A 342 -3.41 -3.92 33.29
N PRO A 343 -4.27 -3.03 32.76
CA PRO A 343 -4.13 -1.60 33.02
C PRO A 343 -3.97 -1.45 34.53
N LYS A 344 -3.06 -0.56 34.97
CA LYS A 344 -2.98 -0.17 36.38
C LYS A 344 -4.42 0.00 36.88
N GLN A 345 -4.79 -0.78 37.89
CA GLN A 345 -6.10 -0.71 38.55
C GLN A 345 -6.34 0.75 38.93
N GLY A 346 -7.11 1.47 38.11
CA GLY A 346 -7.21 2.93 38.18
C GLY A 346 -7.78 3.62 36.94
N GLU A 347 -7.56 3.13 35.70
CA GLU A 347 -8.01 3.86 34.49
C GLU A 347 -8.88 3.07 33.48
N TYR A 348 -9.25 1.83 33.80
CA TYR A 348 -10.38 1.14 33.16
C TYR A 348 -11.35 0.66 34.24
N SER A 349 -12.03 1.59 34.90
CA SER A 349 -13.26 1.27 35.63
C SER A 349 -14.43 1.36 34.65
N GLY A 350 -14.77 0.25 34.01
CA GLY A 350 -15.79 0.26 32.97
C GLY A 350 -16.35 -1.08 32.52
N THR A 351 -16.17 -2.18 33.25
CA THR A 351 -17.14 -3.29 33.14
C THR A 351 -18.34 -2.95 34.00
N SER A 352 -19.09 -1.91 33.62
CA SER A 352 -20.46 -1.71 34.10
C SER A 352 -21.41 -2.08 32.97
N LYS A 353 -22.30 -3.02 33.27
CA LYS A 353 -23.48 -3.33 32.47
C LYS A 353 -24.37 -2.08 32.45
N SER A 354 -24.20 -1.25 31.43
CA SER A 354 -25.15 -0.24 30.92
C SER A 354 -24.42 0.63 29.88
N THR A 355 -24.08 0.08 28.71
CA THR A 355 -23.57 0.91 27.61
C THR A 355 -24.77 1.47 26.83
N ASN A 356 -25.00 2.78 26.94
CA ASN A 356 -25.87 3.52 26.02
C ASN A 356 -25.28 3.60 24.59
N ALA A 357 -24.12 2.97 24.34
CA ALA A 357 -23.56 2.82 23.00
C ALA A 357 -24.37 1.81 22.19
N LEU A 358 -24.73 2.22 20.98
CA LEU A 358 -25.34 1.36 19.97
C LEU A 358 -24.41 0.18 19.67
N SER A 359 -24.99 -0.97 19.34
CA SER A 359 -24.23 -2.04 18.70
C SER A 359 -23.62 -1.54 17.39
N LEU A 360 -22.56 -2.21 16.90
CA LEU A 360 -21.95 -1.88 15.61
C LEU A 360 -23.01 -1.79 14.51
N GLN A 361 -23.91 -2.79 14.42
CA GLN A 361 -24.93 -2.86 13.39
C GLN A 361 -25.92 -1.69 13.46
N GLU A 362 -26.42 -1.35 14.66
CA GLU A 362 -27.30 -0.20 14.86
C GLU A 362 -26.59 1.11 14.50
N PHE A 363 -25.29 1.23 14.80
CA PHE A 363 -24.53 2.42 14.45
C PHE A 363 -24.36 2.56 12.93
N LEU A 364 -23.97 1.49 12.23
CA LEU A 364 -23.82 1.51 10.77
C LEU A 364 -25.15 1.80 10.06
N GLN A 365 -26.27 1.35 10.62
CA GLN A 365 -27.60 1.70 10.13
C GLN A 365 -27.86 3.20 10.27
N LYS A 366 -27.62 3.80 11.43
CA LYS A 366 -27.76 5.27 11.60
C LYS A 366 -26.88 6.07 10.64
N VAL A 367 -25.67 5.61 10.37
CA VAL A 367 -24.79 6.25 9.36
C VAL A 367 -25.42 6.20 7.96
N SER A 368 -26.07 5.08 7.60
CA SER A 368 -26.76 4.94 6.31
C SER A 368 -28.00 5.81 6.19
N GLU A 369 -28.71 6.01 7.30
CA GLU A 369 -29.96 6.78 7.37
C GLU A 369 -29.73 8.31 7.39
N ALA A 370 -28.50 8.79 7.59
CA ALA A 370 -28.19 10.22 7.57
C ALA A 370 -28.34 10.79 6.15
N GLU A 371 -29.40 11.54 5.86
CA GLU A 371 -29.72 12.03 4.51
C GLU A 371 -29.22 13.44 4.20
N ASP A 372 -28.84 14.21 5.22
CA ASP A 372 -28.44 15.61 5.12
C ASP A 372 -27.28 15.95 6.07
N GLU A 373 -26.79 17.19 6.00
CA GLU A 373 -25.70 17.67 6.84
C GLU A 373 -26.00 17.57 8.33
N GLN A 374 -27.22 17.90 8.75
CA GLN A 374 -27.59 17.96 10.17
C GLN A 374 -27.61 16.56 10.78
N SER A 375 -28.29 15.61 10.13
CA SER A 375 -28.34 14.20 10.54
C SER A 375 -26.95 13.57 10.50
N PHE A 376 -26.14 13.87 9.49
CA PHE A 376 -24.76 13.41 9.41
C PHE A 376 -23.90 13.89 10.59
N LEU A 377 -23.95 15.20 10.90
CA LEU A 377 -23.20 15.78 12.01
C LEU A 377 -23.63 15.18 13.35
N GLN A 378 -24.92 14.92 13.55
CA GLN A 378 -25.43 14.29 14.77
C GLN A 378 -24.91 12.85 14.94
N VAL A 379 -24.87 12.07 13.86
CA VAL A 379 -24.30 10.72 13.87
C VAL A 379 -22.80 10.77 14.17
N LYS A 380 -22.06 11.68 13.51
CA LYS A 380 -20.63 11.86 13.74
C LYS A 380 -20.32 12.27 15.18
N GLU A 381 -21.07 13.20 15.75
CA GLU A 381 -20.90 13.63 17.13
C GLU A 381 -21.19 12.48 18.11
N THR A 382 -22.25 11.70 17.86
CA THR A 382 -22.58 10.52 18.65
C THR A 382 -21.43 9.50 18.64
N PHE A 383 -20.78 9.31 17.49
CA PHE A 383 -19.62 8.43 17.41
C PHE A 383 -18.45 8.96 18.24
N GLU A 384 -18.08 10.24 18.08
CA GLU A 384 -16.91 10.81 18.79
C GLU A 384 -17.09 10.76 20.31
N GLN A 385 -18.31 10.97 20.82
CA GLN A 385 -18.61 10.86 22.25
C GLN A 385 -18.49 9.42 22.78
N ASN A 386 -18.79 8.42 21.94
CA ASN A 386 -18.84 7.01 22.36
C ASN A 386 -17.67 6.17 21.84
N LYS A 387 -16.74 6.74 21.06
CA LYS A 387 -15.67 6.03 20.33
C LYS A 387 -14.85 5.09 21.22
N LYS A 388 -14.59 5.48 22.46
CA LYS A 388 -13.80 4.69 23.45
C LYS A 388 -14.53 3.43 23.94
N GLN A 389 -15.83 3.29 23.67
CA GLN A 389 -16.65 2.13 24.07
C GLN A 389 -16.62 1.01 23.03
N TYR A 390 -16.11 1.26 21.83
CA TYR A 390 -15.99 0.24 20.77
C TYR A 390 -14.61 -0.42 20.78
N HIS A 391 -14.55 -1.70 20.36
CA HIS A 391 -13.27 -2.32 20.03
C HIS A 391 -12.57 -1.50 18.93
N PRO A 392 -11.23 -1.33 18.93
CA PRO A 392 -10.53 -0.52 17.94
C PRO A 392 -10.88 -0.83 16.48
N GLU A 393 -11.11 -2.12 16.16
CA GLU A 393 -11.54 -2.55 14.82
C GLU A 393 -12.96 -2.12 14.48
N GLN A 394 -13.89 -2.18 15.45
CA GLN A 394 -15.25 -1.68 15.26
C GLN A 394 -15.24 -0.17 15.08
N ALA A 395 -14.44 0.55 15.87
CA ALA A 395 -14.25 1.99 15.72
C ALA A 395 -13.64 2.36 14.36
N MET A 396 -12.75 1.53 13.82
CA MET A 396 -12.21 1.69 12.46
C MET A 396 -13.32 1.53 11.41
N LEU A 397 -14.12 0.46 11.50
CA LEU A 397 -15.24 0.22 10.58
C LEU A 397 -16.26 1.35 10.61
N ILE A 398 -16.63 1.84 11.80
CA ILE A 398 -17.56 2.95 11.94
C ILE A 398 -16.98 4.23 11.32
N ASN A 399 -15.70 4.55 11.57
CA ASN A 399 -15.04 5.70 10.93
C ASN A 399 -15.04 5.62 9.42
N ALA A 400 -14.71 4.45 8.86
CA ALA A 400 -14.70 4.22 7.42
C ALA A 400 -16.09 4.48 6.82
N HIS A 401 -17.17 4.10 7.51
CA HIS A 401 -18.54 4.33 7.06
C HIS A 401 -19.00 5.78 7.19
N ILE A 402 -18.65 6.46 8.29
CA ILE A 402 -18.89 7.89 8.43
C ILE A 402 -18.20 8.64 7.29
N PHE A 403 -16.95 8.28 6.97
CA PHE A 403 -16.23 8.90 5.86
C PHE A 403 -16.87 8.60 4.50
N GLY A 404 -17.25 7.35 4.24
CA GLY A 404 -17.97 6.99 3.01
C GLY A 404 -19.29 7.75 2.84
N ARG A 405 -20.08 7.88 3.92
CA ARG A 405 -21.34 8.65 3.89
C ARG A 405 -21.10 10.13 3.65
N TYR A 406 -20.06 10.70 4.24
CA TYR A 406 -19.63 12.08 3.98
C TYR A 406 -19.33 12.30 2.49
N GLN A 407 -18.52 11.43 1.88
CA GLN A 407 -18.22 11.55 0.45
C GLN A 407 -19.48 11.47 -0.41
N TYR A 408 -20.40 10.55 -0.10
CA TYR A 408 -21.68 10.43 -0.79
C TYR A 408 -22.52 11.71 -0.71
N LEU A 409 -22.80 12.19 0.51
CA LEU A 409 -23.63 13.40 0.72
C LEU A 409 -23.02 14.63 0.06
N ARG A 410 -21.68 14.74 0.03
CA ARG A 410 -20.96 15.80 -0.67
C ARG A 410 -21.11 15.70 -2.19
N SER A 411 -20.93 14.52 -2.77
CA SER A 411 -21.10 14.30 -4.21
C SER A 411 -22.54 14.56 -4.67
N ALA A 412 -23.51 14.32 -3.79
CA ALA A 412 -24.93 14.54 -4.04
C ALA A 412 -25.41 15.99 -3.79
N ASN A 413 -24.51 16.93 -3.52
CA ASN A 413 -24.82 18.32 -3.14
C ASN A 413 -25.81 18.43 -1.95
N LYS A 414 -25.75 17.48 -1.00
CA LYS A 414 -26.62 17.46 0.19
C LYS A 414 -26.00 18.13 1.41
N PHE A 415 -24.77 18.62 1.30
CA PHE A 415 -24.18 19.58 2.25
C PHE A 415 -24.51 21.00 1.81
N ALA A 416 -24.85 21.88 2.77
CA ALA A 416 -24.97 23.30 2.46
C ALA A 416 -23.60 23.83 2.02
N ARG A 417 -23.59 24.70 1.02
CA ARG A 417 -22.35 25.30 0.48
C ARG A 417 -21.59 26.10 1.52
#